data_AF-L1KZB1-F1
#
_entry.id   AF-L1KZB1-F1
#
_cell.length_a   1.000
_cell.length_b   1.000
_cell.length_c   1.000
_cell.angle_alpha   90.00
_cell.angle_beta   90.00
_cell.angle_gamma   90.00
#
_symmetry.space_group_name_H-M   'P 1'
#
loop_
_entity.id
_entity.type
_entity.pdbx_description
1 polymer ?
#
loop_
_entity_poly.entity_id
_entity_poly.type
_entity_poly.pdbx_seq_one_letter_code
_entity_poly.pdbx_strand_id
1 'polypeptide(L)'
;MSPDLALGTYRCQDIPRAVVHAVACGASWIDTAPNYHHGRAQTQLQSVLTGNPGLRVSTKVGFFTPDVATAAGEAGVLTSAEAASGHCLTDRYVAWQSRRNAAALGRTPDIVFIHNPERAARPHDAIISAFTALEVEARAERIGGYGVATWTGFAGAFTVADLLDIASRCGGPDHHLTAVQFPVSLVMLKPVAQALDGTGPLIEATAAGLDTFVSAPLHGGELPTIVTDELAQLIDPGTTPAEAALRVTASAPGVKHVILGSERAQHWEAARRVLALPPLPDKILHEVIDVLGA
;
A
#
# COMPACT_ATOMS: atom_id res chain seq x y z
N MET A 1 -14.99 8.25 -9.74
CA MET A 1 -15.27 8.56 -8.31
C MET A 1 -14.00 9.16 -7.72
N SER A 2 -14.09 10.01 -6.71
CA SER A 2 -12.89 10.44 -5.97
C SER A 2 -12.31 9.25 -5.19
N PRO A 3 -10.98 9.16 -5.04
CA PRO A 3 -10.36 8.11 -4.22
C PRO A 3 -10.53 8.39 -2.73
N ASP A 4 -10.60 7.32 -1.94
CA ASP A 4 -10.68 7.38 -0.48
C ASP A 4 -9.30 7.68 0.14
N LEU A 5 -9.30 8.32 1.30
CA LEU A 5 -8.12 8.52 2.14
C LEU A 5 -7.85 7.30 3.05
N ALA A 6 -6.61 6.84 3.07
CA ALA A 6 -6.10 5.82 3.96
C ALA A 6 -4.90 6.32 4.77
N LEU A 7 -4.78 5.94 6.04
CA LEU A 7 -3.63 6.25 6.89
C LEU A 7 -2.53 5.21 6.73
N GLY A 8 -1.37 5.62 6.22
CA GLY A 8 -0.15 4.80 6.23
C GLY A 8 0.72 5.06 7.46
N THR A 9 0.96 4.05 8.30
CA THR A 9 1.66 4.25 9.58
C THR A 9 3.20 4.23 9.49
N TYR A 10 3.81 4.14 8.30
CA TYR A 10 5.25 3.89 8.14
C TYR A 10 6.16 4.94 8.81
N ARG A 11 5.87 6.23 8.60
CA ARG A 11 6.64 7.36 9.14
C ARG A 11 5.98 8.04 10.35
N CYS A 12 4.95 7.41 10.94
CA CYS A 12 4.31 7.88 12.16
C CYS A 12 5.10 7.41 13.40
N GLN A 13 5.32 8.34 14.32
CA GLN A 13 5.87 8.17 15.66
C GLN A 13 4.73 8.05 16.69
N ASP A 14 3.69 8.87 16.57
CA ASP A 14 2.47 8.85 17.39
C ASP A 14 1.30 8.33 16.54
N ILE A 15 1.27 7.01 16.37
CA ILE A 15 0.26 6.32 15.55
C ILE A 15 -1.18 6.56 16.08
N PRO A 16 -1.48 6.47 17.39
CA PRO A 16 -2.83 6.76 17.90
C PRO A 16 -3.31 8.15 17.53
N ARG A 17 -2.46 9.18 17.65
CA ARG A 17 -2.80 10.55 17.23
C ARG A 17 -2.97 10.67 15.71
N ALA A 18 -2.13 10.01 14.92
CA ALA A 18 -2.29 9.99 13.46
C ALA A 18 -3.65 9.41 13.05
N VAL A 19 -4.12 8.34 13.71
CA VAL A 19 -5.46 7.77 13.47
C VAL A 19 -6.57 8.77 13.84
N VAL A 20 -6.49 9.42 15.01
CA VAL A 20 -7.52 10.41 15.41
C VAL A 20 -7.69 11.50 14.35
N HIS A 21 -6.59 12.04 13.80
CA HIS A 21 -6.65 13.06 12.76
C HIS A 21 -7.16 12.51 11.41
N ALA A 22 -6.77 11.30 11.02
CA ALA A 22 -7.22 10.66 9.79
C ALA A 22 -8.73 10.36 9.83
N VAL A 23 -9.22 9.78 10.93
CA VAL A 23 -10.65 9.46 11.15
C VAL A 23 -11.50 10.72 11.21
N ALA A 24 -11.03 11.77 11.88
CA ALA A 24 -11.71 13.07 11.90
C ALA A 24 -11.86 13.70 10.49
N CYS A 25 -10.99 13.31 9.55
CA CYS A 25 -11.06 13.72 8.15
C CYS A 25 -11.73 12.67 7.23
N GLY A 26 -12.36 11.63 7.79
CA GLY A 26 -13.12 10.63 7.04
C GLY A 26 -12.32 9.46 6.48
N ALA A 27 -11.05 9.27 6.88
CA ALA A 27 -10.29 8.09 6.48
C ALA A 27 -10.94 6.81 7.05
N SER A 28 -11.26 5.87 6.17
CA SER A 28 -11.93 4.59 6.50
C SER A 28 -10.96 3.41 6.65
N TRP A 29 -9.67 3.62 6.31
CA TRP A 29 -8.67 2.57 6.19
C TRP A 29 -7.35 2.94 6.88
N ILE A 30 -6.71 1.96 7.53
CA ILE A 30 -5.36 2.04 8.09
C ILE A 30 -4.46 0.99 7.43
N ASP A 31 -3.35 1.42 6.85
CA ASP A 31 -2.31 0.57 6.28
C ASP A 31 -1.05 0.58 7.16
N THR A 32 -0.61 -0.60 7.59
CA THR A 32 0.55 -0.79 8.47
C THR A 32 1.44 -1.94 7.99
N ALA A 33 2.45 -2.32 8.77
CA ALA A 33 3.28 -3.51 8.53
C ALA A 33 4.02 -3.92 9.83
N PRO A 34 4.40 -5.21 10.00
CA PRO A 34 5.10 -5.70 11.18
C PRO A 34 6.49 -5.12 11.40
N ASN A 35 7.12 -4.50 10.39
CA ASN A 35 8.43 -3.88 10.51
C ASN A 35 8.37 -2.34 10.75
N TYR A 36 7.19 -1.73 10.74
CA TYR A 36 7.05 -0.27 10.92
C TYR A 36 7.21 0.14 12.39
N HIS A 37 7.70 1.37 12.60
CA HIS A 37 8.00 1.95 13.92
C HIS A 37 8.75 0.98 14.85
N HIS A 38 9.87 0.43 14.36
CA HIS A 38 10.71 -0.57 15.06
C HIS A 38 9.93 -1.81 15.53
N GLY A 39 8.93 -2.25 14.75
CA GLY A 39 8.11 -3.42 15.04
C GLY A 39 6.92 -3.19 15.96
N ARG A 40 6.68 -1.94 16.40
CA ARG A 40 5.64 -1.61 17.39
C ARG A 40 4.35 -1.04 16.79
N ALA A 41 4.32 -0.75 15.48
CA ALA A 41 3.20 -0.07 14.84
C ALA A 41 1.85 -0.79 15.01
N GLN A 42 1.82 -2.10 14.80
CA GLN A 42 0.59 -2.91 14.93
C GLN A 42 0.05 -2.90 16.37
N THR A 43 0.92 -3.07 17.36
CA THR A 43 0.54 -3.06 18.78
C THR A 43 0.00 -1.70 19.22
N GLN A 44 0.55 -0.59 18.69
CA GLN A 44 0.03 0.76 18.94
C GLN A 44 -1.37 0.99 18.33
N LEU A 45 -1.76 0.23 17.31
CA LEU A 45 -3.10 0.31 16.71
C LEU A 45 -4.19 -0.44 17.51
N GLN A 46 -3.84 -1.41 18.36
CA GLN A 46 -4.81 -2.33 18.97
C GLN A 46 -5.93 -1.63 19.76
N SER A 47 -5.58 -0.67 20.62
CA SER A 47 -6.57 0.11 21.39
C SER A 47 -7.42 1.00 20.49
N VAL A 48 -6.83 1.52 19.43
CA VAL A 48 -7.48 2.45 18.48
C VAL A 48 -8.47 1.71 17.59
N LEU A 49 -8.10 0.54 17.07
CA LEU A 49 -8.97 -0.33 16.28
C LEU A 49 -10.15 -0.85 17.12
N THR A 50 -9.92 -1.18 18.40
CA THR A 50 -10.99 -1.54 19.34
C THR A 50 -12.01 -0.39 19.50
N GLY A 51 -11.55 0.86 19.55
CA GLY A 51 -12.43 2.04 19.61
C GLY A 51 -13.10 2.42 18.28
N ASN A 52 -12.68 1.83 17.16
CA ASN A 52 -13.13 2.19 15.81
C ASN A 52 -13.43 0.92 14.97
N PRO A 53 -14.45 0.13 15.33
CA PRO A 53 -14.71 -1.17 14.70
C PRO A 53 -15.04 -1.08 13.20
N GLY A 54 -15.51 0.07 12.72
CA GLY A 54 -15.78 0.33 11.29
C GLY A 54 -14.53 0.62 10.44
N LEU A 55 -13.35 0.78 11.04
CA LEU A 55 -12.13 0.96 10.26
C LEU A 55 -11.64 -0.36 9.68
N ARG A 56 -11.26 -0.31 8.40
CA ARG A 56 -10.58 -1.40 7.70
C ARG A 56 -9.09 -1.32 7.96
N VAL A 57 -8.41 -2.46 8.05
CA VAL A 57 -6.97 -2.51 8.29
C VAL A 57 -6.25 -3.44 7.33
N SER A 58 -5.25 -2.90 6.63
CA SER A 58 -4.28 -3.69 5.87
C SER A 58 -2.94 -3.78 6.60
N THR A 59 -2.29 -4.93 6.47
CA THR A 59 -0.94 -5.16 6.96
C THR A 59 -0.14 -5.97 5.95
N LYS A 60 1.11 -6.32 6.27
CA LYS A 60 2.06 -6.89 5.31
C LYS A 60 2.83 -8.09 5.87
N VAL A 61 3.31 -8.95 4.98
CA VAL A 61 4.25 -10.05 5.25
C VAL A 61 5.44 -9.95 4.30
N GLY A 62 6.64 -10.32 4.74
CA GLY A 62 7.87 -10.17 3.95
C GLY A 62 9.04 -9.71 4.81
N PHE A 63 9.06 -8.42 5.14
CA PHE A 63 10.07 -7.82 6.02
C PHE A 63 9.78 -8.09 7.50
N PHE A 64 10.86 -8.18 8.30
CA PHE A 64 10.83 -8.40 9.74
C PHE A 64 11.93 -7.62 10.47
N THR A 65 11.78 -7.45 11.78
CA THR A 65 12.83 -6.93 12.68
C THR A 65 13.75 -8.06 13.18
N PRO A 66 14.92 -7.76 13.77
CA PRO A 66 15.78 -8.78 14.38
C PRO A 66 15.06 -9.65 15.42
N ASP A 67 14.24 -9.05 16.29
CA ASP A 67 13.47 -9.79 17.30
C ASP A 67 12.47 -10.78 16.67
N VAL A 68 11.87 -10.37 15.55
CA VAL A 68 10.96 -11.23 14.77
C VAL A 68 11.74 -12.33 14.04
N ALA A 69 12.95 -12.06 13.55
CA ALA A 69 13.83 -13.09 12.97
C ALA A 69 14.20 -14.17 14.00
N THR A 70 14.56 -13.76 15.23
CA THR A 70 14.83 -14.69 16.34
C THR A 70 13.61 -15.56 16.64
N ALA A 71 12.44 -14.95 16.86
CA ALA A 71 11.21 -15.68 17.16
C ALA A 71 10.75 -16.61 16.02
N ALA A 72 11.00 -16.23 14.76
CA ALA A 72 10.70 -17.04 13.58
C ALA A 72 11.69 -18.23 13.44
N GLY A 73 12.96 -18.04 13.83
CA GLY A 73 13.96 -19.10 13.91
C GLY A 73 13.66 -20.11 15.02
N GLU A 74 13.32 -19.64 16.22
CA GLU A 74 12.86 -20.48 17.35
C GLU A 74 11.60 -21.28 17.01
N ALA A 75 10.68 -20.70 16.23
CA ALA A 75 9.49 -21.38 15.71
C ALA A 75 9.77 -22.33 14.53
N GLY A 76 11.02 -22.43 14.06
CA GLY A 76 11.42 -23.29 12.94
C GLY A 76 10.86 -22.88 11.57
N VAL A 77 10.23 -21.70 11.45
CA VAL A 77 9.66 -21.22 10.17
C VAL A 77 10.67 -20.46 9.32
N LEU A 78 11.85 -20.15 9.85
CA LEU A 78 12.83 -19.29 9.20
C LEU A 78 14.26 -19.78 9.47
N THR A 79 15.03 -20.00 8.41
CA THR A 79 16.42 -20.48 8.49
C THR A 79 17.39 -19.32 8.77
N SER A 80 18.60 -19.62 9.23
CA SER A 80 19.64 -18.59 9.46
C SER A 80 20.00 -17.79 8.20
N ALA A 81 19.91 -18.40 7.02
CA ALA A 81 20.14 -17.73 5.74
C ALA A 81 18.99 -16.76 5.39
N GLU A 82 17.75 -17.17 5.63
CA GLU A 82 16.58 -16.31 5.48
C GLU A 82 16.57 -15.18 6.53
N ALA A 83 17.04 -15.42 7.76
CA ALA A 83 17.20 -14.37 8.78
C ALA A 83 18.15 -13.26 8.31
N ALA A 84 19.28 -13.66 7.73
CA ALA A 84 20.30 -12.73 7.24
C ALA A 84 19.84 -11.84 6.07
N SER A 85 18.81 -12.24 5.31
CA SER A 85 18.28 -11.42 4.20
C SER A 85 17.35 -10.28 4.65
N GLY A 86 16.80 -10.36 5.86
CA GLY A 86 15.78 -9.44 6.38
C GLY A 86 14.42 -9.50 5.65
N HIS A 87 14.23 -10.48 4.75
CA HIS A 87 13.03 -10.61 3.92
C HIS A 87 12.77 -12.08 3.55
N CYS A 88 11.56 -12.57 3.81
CA CYS A 88 11.16 -13.94 3.49
C CYS A 88 9.70 -14.00 3.05
N LEU A 89 9.43 -14.79 2.01
CA LEU A 89 8.08 -15.04 1.46
C LEU A 89 7.81 -16.55 1.30
N THR A 90 8.48 -17.39 2.09
CA THR A 90 8.11 -18.82 2.15
C THR A 90 6.76 -18.99 2.84
N ASP A 91 5.98 -19.95 2.36
CA ASP A 91 4.69 -20.38 2.89
C ASP A 91 4.63 -20.44 4.43
N ARG A 92 5.58 -21.13 5.06
CA ARG A 92 5.70 -21.32 6.50
C ARG A 92 5.88 -20.00 7.26
N TYR A 93 6.71 -19.09 6.75
CA TYR A 93 6.93 -17.78 7.35
C TYR A 93 5.75 -16.84 7.11
N VAL A 94 5.16 -16.87 5.91
CA VAL A 94 3.98 -16.06 5.55
C VAL A 94 2.78 -16.41 6.43
N ALA A 95 2.47 -17.70 6.61
CA ALA A 95 1.39 -18.13 7.49
C ALA A 95 1.65 -17.74 8.96
N TRP A 96 2.88 -17.93 9.44
CA TRP A 96 3.27 -17.55 10.81
C TRP A 96 3.17 -16.04 11.07
N GLN A 97 3.71 -15.22 10.15
CA GLN A 97 3.70 -13.76 10.27
C GLN A 97 2.29 -13.19 10.11
N SER A 98 1.45 -13.78 9.26
CA SER A 98 0.04 -13.39 9.10
C SER A 98 -0.73 -13.54 10.42
N ARG A 99 -0.61 -14.70 11.09
CA ARG A 99 -1.21 -14.96 12.40
C ARG A 99 -0.66 -14.04 13.48
N ARG A 100 0.65 -13.77 13.46
CA ARG A 100 1.30 -12.80 14.38
C ARG A 100 0.80 -11.37 14.15
N ASN A 101 0.51 -10.98 12.90
CA ASN A 101 -0.08 -9.68 12.59
C ASN A 101 -1.49 -9.55 13.17
N ALA A 102 -2.36 -10.54 12.96
CA ALA A 102 -3.72 -10.53 13.52
C ALA A 102 -3.70 -10.44 15.07
N ALA A 103 -2.80 -11.19 15.72
CA ALA A 103 -2.60 -11.10 17.17
C ALA A 103 -2.10 -9.72 17.63
N ALA A 104 -1.16 -9.10 16.90
CA ALA A 104 -0.62 -7.78 17.23
C ALA A 104 -1.62 -6.63 17.00
N LEU A 105 -2.51 -6.77 16.02
CA LEU A 105 -3.62 -5.84 15.74
C LEU A 105 -4.82 -6.05 16.68
N GLY A 106 -4.91 -7.21 17.34
CA GLY A 106 -6.05 -7.62 18.16
C GLY A 106 -7.31 -8.02 17.37
N ARG A 107 -7.22 -8.14 16.04
CA ARG A 107 -8.33 -8.56 15.16
C ARG A 107 -7.81 -9.13 13.84
N THR A 108 -8.67 -9.86 13.14
CA THR A 108 -8.48 -10.24 11.73
C THR A 108 -8.26 -8.98 10.86
N PRO A 109 -7.17 -8.92 10.06
CA PRO A 109 -6.97 -7.85 9.10
C PRO A 109 -7.84 -8.05 7.86
N ASP A 110 -8.29 -6.94 7.27
CA ASP A 110 -9.05 -6.93 6.02
C ASP A 110 -8.22 -7.44 4.84
N ILE A 111 -6.95 -7.02 4.76
CA ILE A 111 -6.02 -7.42 3.69
C ILE A 111 -4.62 -7.68 4.27
N VAL A 112 -3.98 -8.77 3.84
CA VAL A 112 -2.53 -8.99 4.02
C VAL A 112 -1.81 -8.87 2.69
N PHE A 113 -0.97 -7.86 2.53
CA PHE A 113 -0.12 -7.69 1.36
C PHE A 113 1.19 -8.48 1.50
N ILE A 114 1.62 -9.18 0.46
CA ILE A 114 3.03 -9.62 0.35
C ILE A 114 3.88 -8.40 0.00
N HIS A 115 4.96 -8.16 0.74
CA HIS A 115 5.70 -6.90 0.73
C HIS A 115 6.97 -7.02 -0.12
N ASN A 116 7.00 -6.31 -1.24
CA ASN A 116 8.06 -6.24 -2.24
C ASN A 116 8.56 -7.63 -2.69
N PRO A 117 7.73 -8.48 -3.32
CA PRO A 117 8.17 -9.78 -3.84
C PRO A 117 9.30 -9.68 -4.88
N GLU A 118 9.48 -8.52 -5.52
CA GLU A 118 10.65 -8.22 -6.37
C GLU A 118 12.01 -8.29 -5.64
N ARG A 119 12.02 -8.37 -4.31
CA ARG A 119 13.21 -8.64 -3.49
C ARG A 119 13.73 -10.07 -3.64
N ALA A 120 12.89 -11.02 -4.05
CA ALA A 120 13.29 -12.40 -4.27
C ALA A 120 13.99 -12.56 -5.62
N ALA A 121 15.01 -13.41 -5.69
CA ALA A 121 15.70 -13.73 -6.95
C ALA A 121 14.78 -14.36 -8.02
N ARG A 122 13.63 -14.89 -7.60
CA ARG A 122 12.54 -15.38 -8.46
C ARG A 122 11.21 -14.87 -7.91
N PRO A 123 10.73 -13.69 -8.34
CA PRO A 123 9.52 -13.08 -7.80
C PRO A 123 8.29 -13.98 -7.95
N HIS A 124 8.08 -14.61 -9.10
CA HIS A 124 6.93 -15.50 -9.32
C HIS A 124 6.91 -16.70 -8.35
N ASP A 125 8.04 -17.37 -8.12
CA ASP A 125 8.16 -18.49 -7.16
C ASP A 125 7.79 -18.02 -5.73
N ALA A 126 8.23 -16.82 -5.34
CA ALA A 126 7.93 -16.22 -4.05
C ALA A 126 6.44 -15.80 -3.92
N ILE A 127 5.85 -15.26 -4.99
CA ILE A 127 4.40 -14.93 -5.04
C ILE A 127 3.58 -16.22 -4.93
N ILE A 128 3.92 -17.29 -5.65
CA ILE A 128 3.26 -18.60 -5.57
C ILE A 128 3.31 -19.14 -4.13
N SER A 129 4.48 -19.16 -3.50
CA SER A 129 4.63 -19.67 -2.12
C SER A 129 3.80 -18.86 -1.12
N ALA A 130 3.82 -17.53 -1.22
CA ALA A 130 3.09 -16.66 -0.33
C ALA A 130 1.57 -16.69 -0.57
N PHE A 131 1.10 -16.69 -1.82
CA PHE A 131 -0.33 -16.79 -2.14
C PHE A 131 -0.90 -18.14 -1.72
N THR A 132 -0.15 -19.24 -1.89
CA THR A 132 -0.56 -20.57 -1.40
C THR A 132 -0.82 -20.56 0.11
N ALA A 133 0.03 -19.90 0.90
CA ALA A 133 -0.19 -19.74 2.34
C ALA A 133 -1.36 -18.80 2.67
N LEU A 134 -1.49 -17.67 1.98
CA LEU A 134 -2.56 -16.70 2.24
C LEU A 134 -3.94 -17.24 1.82
N GLU A 135 -4.04 -18.10 0.80
CA GLU A 135 -5.24 -18.86 0.42
C GLU A 135 -5.68 -19.91 1.46
N VAL A 136 -4.79 -20.32 2.37
CA VAL A 136 -5.10 -21.18 3.53
C VAL A 136 -5.50 -20.34 4.75
N GLU A 137 -4.96 -19.13 4.90
CA GLU A 137 -5.38 -18.19 5.94
C GLU A 137 -6.75 -17.56 5.63
N ALA A 138 -7.03 -17.22 4.36
CA ALA A 138 -8.28 -16.60 3.92
C ALA A 138 -9.47 -17.57 3.98
N ARG A 139 -9.33 -18.80 3.46
CA ARG A 139 -10.35 -19.86 3.58
C ARG A 139 -10.74 -20.23 5.00
N ALA A 140 -9.87 -19.91 5.95
CA ALA A 140 -10.11 -20.15 7.37
C ALA A 140 -10.42 -18.85 8.13
N GLU A 141 -10.83 -17.79 7.41
CA GLU A 141 -11.31 -16.51 7.92
C GLU A 141 -10.31 -15.77 8.84
N ARG A 142 -9.01 -16.10 8.73
CA ARG A 142 -7.93 -15.46 9.50
C ARG A 142 -7.40 -14.17 8.86
N ILE A 143 -7.78 -13.92 7.60
CA ILE A 143 -7.61 -12.66 6.86
C ILE A 143 -8.85 -12.47 5.97
N GLY A 144 -9.24 -11.22 5.67
CA GLY A 144 -10.34 -10.94 4.72
C GLY A 144 -9.95 -11.17 3.24
N GLY A 145 -8.66 -11.09 2.93
CA GLY A 145 -8.07 -11.34 1.63
C GLY A 145 -6.60 -10.97 1.60
N TYR A 146 -5.98 -11.01 0.42
CA TYR A 146 -4.57 -10.67 0.24
C TYR A 146 -4.30 -9.86 -1.02
N GLY A 147 -3.09 -9.34 -1.12
CA GLY A 147 -2.63 -8.54 -2.25
C GLY A 147 -1.11 -8.51 -2.38
N VAL A 148 -0.63 -7.69 -3.31
CA VAL A 148 0.80 -7.36 -3.45
C VAL A 148 1.05 -5.90 -3.13
N ALA A 149 1.96 -5.63 -2.20
CA ALA A 149 2.55 -4.31 -2.01
C ALA A 149 3.96 -4.31 -2.62
N THR A 150 4.27 -3.38 -3.50
CA THR A 150 5.51 -3.38 -4.29
C THR A 150 6.01 -1.96 -4.56
N TRP A 151 7.32 -1.79 -4.74
CA TRP A 151 7.92 -0.51 -5.14
C TRP A 151 8.17 -0.44 -6.65
N THR A 152 8.67 -1.53 -7.23
CA THR A 152 9.09 -1.58 -8.64
C THR A 152 8.66 -2.85 -9.37
N GLY A 153 7.82 -3.69 -8.77
CA GLY A 153 7.42 -4.98 -9.34
C GLY A 153 6.78 -4.86 -10.72
N PHE A 154 5.82 -3.94 -10.87
CA PHE A 154 5.17 -3.63 -12.16
C PHE A 154 6.09 -2.92 -13.17
N ALA A 155 7.35 -2.61 -12.83
CA ALA A 155 8.34 -2.12 -13.79
C ALA A 155 9.06 -3.26 -14.55
N GLY A 156 8.77 -4.53 -14.26
CA GLY A 156 9.26 -5.67 -15.05
C GLY A 156 9.47 -7.00 -14.30
N ALA A 157 9.14 -7.07 -13.01
CA ALA A 157 9.26 -8.30 -12.21
C ALA A 157 8.02 -9.20 -12.27
N PHE A 158 6.83 -8.61 -12.49
CA PHE A 158 5.53 -9.26 -12.70
C PHE A 158 4.50 -8.22 -13.20
N THR A 159 3.42 -8.68 -13.82
CA THR A 159 2.26 -7.89 -14.28
C THR A 159 1.02 -8.18 -13.41
N VAL A 160 -0.08 -7.44 -13.58
CA VAL A 160 -1.36 -7.79 -12.92
C VAL A 160 -1.88 -9.14 -13.41
N ALA A 161 -1.69 -9.46 -14.70
CA ALA A 161 -2.07 -10.76 -15.28
C ALA A 161 -1.31 -11.93 -14.61
N ASP A 162 -0.02 -11.77 -14.31
CA ASP A 162 0.75 -12.79 -13.59
C ASP A 162 0.19 -13.03 -12.17
N LEU A 163 -0.22 -11.97 -11.48
CA LEU A 163 -0.83 -12.09 -10.14
C LEU A 163 -2.17 -12.84 -10.19
N LEU A 164 -2.98 -12.61 -11.23
CA LEU A 164 -4.27 -13.28 -11.42
C LEU A 164 -4.10 -14.75 -11.81
N ASP A 165 -3.13 -15.11 -12.68
CA ASP A 165 -2.78 -16.51 -12.97
C ASP A 165 -2.33 -17.24 -11.70
N ILE A 166 -1.40 -16.64 -10.96
CA ILE A 166 -0.86 -17.25 -9.74
C ILE A 166 -1.95 -17.40 -8.67
N ALA A 167 -2.81 -16.39 -8.48
CA ALA A 167 -3.95 -16.48 -7.57
C ALA A 167 -4.94 -17.58 -8.01
N SER A 168 -5.26 -17.67 -9.30
CA SER A 168 -6.14 -18.70 -9.86
C SER A 168 -5.57 -20.11 -9.69
N ARG A 169 -4.24 -20.28 -9.77
CA ARG A 169 -3.57 -21.56 -9.57
C ARG A 169 -3.42 -21.96 -8.10
N CYS A 170 -3.27 -20.99 -7.19
CA CYS A 170 -3.19 -21.24 -5.75
C CYS A 170 -4.58 -21.44 -5.13
N GLY A 171 -5.59 -20.72 -5.65
CA GLY A 171 -6.89 -20.56 -5.04
C GLY A 171 -8.11 -21.01 -5.85
N GLY A 172 -7.93 -21.38 -7.11
CA GLY A 172 -9.05 -21.62 -8.02
C GLY A 172 -9.76 -20.31 -8.42
N PRO A 173 -10.97 -20.40 -9.00
CA PRO A 173 -11.72 -19.23 -9.45
C PRO A 173 -12.19 -18.31 -8.32
N ASP A 174 -12.40 -18.86 -7.11
CA ASP A 174 -12.85 -18.15 -5.92
C ASP A 174 -11.66 -17.74 -5.02
N HIS A 175 -10.57 -17.27 -5.63
CA HIS A 175 -9.36 -16.85 -4.91
C HIS A 175 -9.55 -15.53 -4.14
N HIS A 176 -8.78 -15.31 -3.07
CA HIS A 176 -8.90 -14.13 -2.22
C HIS A 176 -7.85 -13.03 -2.53
N LEU A 177 -7.30 -13.01 -3.76
CA LEU A 177 -6.56 -11.85 -4.27
C LEU A 177 -7.54 -10.70 -4.48
N THR A 178 -7.38 -9.61 -3.71
CA THR A 178 -8.33 -8.48 -3.66
C THR A 178 -7.70 -7.12 -3.92
N ALA A 179 -6.37 -6.98 -3.87
CA ALA A 179 -5.74 -5.65 -3.96
C ALA A 179 -4.30 -5.64 -4.49
N VAL A 180 -3.90 -4.48 -5.00
CA VAL A 180 -2.51 -4.13 -5.32
C VAL A 180 -2.16 -2.79 -4.69
N GLN A 181 -0.92 -2.66 -4.19
CA GLN A 181 -0.39 -1.46 -3.56
C GLN A 181 0.97 -1.11 -4.17
N PHE A 182 1.11 0.10 -4.72
CA PHE A 182 2.35 0.55 -5.37
C PHE A 182 2.47 2.07 -5.34
N PRO A 183 3.67 2.66 -5.55
CA PRO A 183 3.82 4.10 -5.49
C PRO A 183 3.27 4.81 -6.74
N VAL A 184 2.57 5.91 -6.53
CA VAL A 184 2.21 6.90 -7.56
C VAL A 184 2.46 8.28 -6.97
N SER A 185 3.26 9.09 -7.63
CA SER A 185 3.64 10.44 -7.19
C SER A 185 4.28 11.21 -8.36
N LEU A 186 4.55 12.52 -8.20
CA LEU A 186 5.19 13.32 -9.26
C LEU A 186 6.59 12.82 -9.69
N VAL A 187 7.30 12.05 -8.87
CA VAL A 187 8.58 11.42 -9.23
C VAL A 187 8.43 9.94 -9.63
N MET A 188 7.19 9.43 -9.69
CA MET A 188 6.84 8.07 -10.10
C MET A 188 5.54 8.11 -10.92
N LEU A 189 5.57 8.88 -12.02
CA LEU A 189 4.39 9.17 -12.86
C LEU A 189 4.09 8.10 -13.93
N LYS A 190 4.99 7.15 -14.19
CA LYS A 190 4.77 6.10 -15.19
C LYS A 190 3.39 5.39 -15.07
N PRO A 191 2.87 5.03 -13.87
CA PRO A 191 1.53 4.47 -13.76
C PRO A 191 0.40 5.43 -14.15
N VAL A 192 0.61 6.75 -13.98
CA VAL A 192 -0.34 7.78 -14.43
C VAL A 192 -0.34 7.88 -15.95
N ALA A 193 0.84 7.95 -16.58
CA ALA A 193 0.98 7.97 -18.03
C ALA A 193 0.32 6.75 -18.68
N GLN A 194 0.66 5.54 -18.19
CA GLN A 194 0.05 4.30 -18.65
C GLN A 194 -1.48 4.31 -18.49
N ALA A 195 -2.00 4.85 -17.39
CA ALA A 195 -3.43 4.90 -17.12
C ALA A 195 -4.20 5.87 -18.03
N LEU A 196 -3.57 6.97 -18.46
CA LEU A 196 -4.14 7.89 -19.47
C LEU A 196 -4.24 7.22 -20.85
N ASP A 197 -3.25 6.38 -21.20
CA ASP A 197 -3.29 5.51 -22.39
C ASP A 197 -4.25 4.30 -22.24
N GLY A 198 -4.92 4.14 -21.10
CA GLY A 198 -5.81 3.00 -20.83
C GLY A 198 -5.10 1.67 -20.57
N THR A 199 -3.85 1.70 -20.10
CA THR A 199 -2.99 0.54 -19.88
C THR A 199 -2.37 0.50 -18.48
N GLY A 200 -1.61 -0.56 -18.17
CA GLY A 200 -0.76 -0.63 -16.98
C GLY A 200 -1.52 -0.94 -15.68
N PRO A 201 -0.80 -0.99 -14.55
CA PRO A 201 -1.27 -1.68 -13.36
C PRO A 201 -2.49 -1.06 -12.69
N LEU A 202 -2.74 0.25 -12.85
CA LEU A 202 -3.97 0.90 -12.34
C LEU A 202 -5.21 0.43 -13.10
N ILE A 203 -5.14 0.41 -14.43
CA ILE A 203 -6.26 0.05 -15.31
C ILE A 203 -6.49 -1.46 -15.27
N GLU A 204 -5.42 -2.25 -15.38
CA GLU A 204 -5.49 -3.72 -15.34
C GLU A 204 -6.07 -4.22 -14.01
N ALA A 205 -5.64 -3.66 -12.87
CA ALA A 205 -6.16 -4.03 -11.56
C ALA A 205 -7.64 -3.63 -11.41
N THR A 206 -8.01 -2.41 -11.80
CA THR A 206 -9.40 -1.94 -11.74
C THR A 206 -10.32 -2.78 -12.63
N ALA A 207 -9.88 -3.14 -13.85
CA ALA A 207 -10.63 -3.98 -14.77
C ALA A 207 -10.81 -5.42 -14.24
N ALA A 208 -9.85 -5.92 -13.48
CA ALA A 208 -9.92 -7.21 -12.77
C ALA A 208 -10.70 -7.16 -11.45
N GLY A 209 -11.23 -5.99 -11.04
CA GLY A 209 -11.97 -5.82 -9.79
C GLY A 209 -11.09 -5.77 -8.52
N LEU A 210 -9.78 -5.54 -8.66
CA LEU A 210 -8.85 -5.40 -7.55
C LEU A 210 -8.81 -3.95 -7.03
N ASP A 211 -8.72 -3.80 -5.71
CA ASP A 211 -8.58 -2.50 -5.06
C ASP A 211 -7.14 -1.96 -5.22
N THR A 212 -7.03 -0.73 -5.74
CA THR A 212 -5.76 -0.05 -5.98
C THR A 212 -5.41 0.90 -4.83
N PHE A 213 -4.27 0.63 -4.18
CA PHE A 213 -3.74 1.45 -3.09
C PHE A 213 -2.48 2.19 -3.56
N VAL A 214 -2.59 3.48 -3.85
CA VAL A 214 -1.41 4.28 -4.18
C VAL A 214 -0.70 4.72 -2.91
N SER A 215 0.58 4.36 -2.84
CA SER A 215 1.46 4.65 -1.71
C SER A 215 2.45 5.78 -2.04
N ALA A 216 3.09 6.33 -1.00
CA ALA A 216 4.10 7.38 -1.13
C ALA A 216 3.72 8.59 -2.05
N PRO A 217 2.48 9.15 -1.99
CA PRO A 217 2.04 10.23 -2.88
C PRO A 217 2.89 11.50 -2.78
N LEU A 218 3.57 11.70 -1.65
CA LEU A 218 4.49 12.80 -1.38
C LEU A 218 5.97 12.36 -1.30
N HIS A 219 6.31 11.20 -1.86
CA HIS A 219 7.65 10.59 -1.86
C HIS A 219 8.36 10.69 -0.50
N GLY A 220 7.79 10.07 0.54
CA GLY A 220 8.36 10.10 1.90
C GLY A 220 8.30 11.45 2.62
N GLY A 221 7.74 12.49 2.00
CA GLY A 221 7.70 13.88 2.50
C GLY A 221 8.67 14.83 1.78
N GLU A 222 9.35 14.37 0.74
CA GLU A 222 10.36 15.14 -0.01
C GLU A 222 9.71 16.04 -1.07
N LEU A 223 8.61 15.60 -1.70
CA LEU A 223 7.94 16.35 -2.78
C LEU A 223 7.62 17.82 -2.45
N PRO A 224 7.09 18.19 -1.26
CA PRO A 224 6.85 19.57 -0.87
C PRO A 224 8.09 20.49 -0.83
N THR A 225 9.30 19.93 -0.96
CA THR A 225 10.57 20.69 -0.99
C THR A 225 11.24 20.74 -2.37
N ILE A 226 10.78 19.91 -3.32
CA ILE A 226 11.36 19.84 -4.68
C ILE A 226 10.37 20.29 -5.78
N VAL A 227 9.06 20.30 -5.50
CA VAL A 227 8.04 20.88 -6.38
C VAL A 227 8.09 22.39 -6.22
N THR A 228 8.33 23.11 -7.32
CA THR A 228 8.38 24.58 -7.31
C THR A 228 6.98 25.19 -7.35
N ASP A 229 6.87 26.47 -7.01
CA ASP A 229 5.59 27.20 -7.09
C ASP A 229 5.07 27.29 -8.53
N GLU A 230 5.96 27.37 -9.54
CA GLU A 230 5.57 27.32 -10.95
C GLU A 230 4.95 25.98 -11.35
N LEU A 231 5.52 24.86 -10.87
CA LEU A 231 4.97 23.53 -11.12
C LEU A 231 3.65 23.32 -10.37
N ALA A 232 3.53 23.80 -9.14
CA ALA A 232 2.26 23.77 -8.39
C ALA A 232 1.17 24.59 -9.10
N GLN A 233 1.52 25.78 -9.59
CA GLN A 233 0.63 26.67 -10.34
C GLN A 233 0.23 26.12 -11.72
N LEU A 234 1.10 25.33 -12.36
CA LEU A 234 0.79 24.59 -13.60
C LEU A 234 -0.21 23.45 -13.33
N ILE A 235 -0.01 22.71 -12.23
CA ILE A 235 -0.84 21.58 -11.84
C ILE A 235 -2.25 22.03 -11.44
N ASP A 236 -2.35 22.94 -10.46
CA ASP A 236 -3.64 23.45 -9.96
C ASP A 236 -3.47 24.82 -9.27
N PRO A 237 -3.87 25.93 -9.93
CA PRO A 237 -3.73 27.29 -9.42
C PRO A 237 -4.16 27.50 -7.97
N GLY A 238 -3.27 28.06 -7.15
CA GLY A 238 -3.52 28.35 -5.74
C GLY A 238 -3.43 27.17 -4.78
N THR A 239 -2.99 25.99 -5.25
CA THR A 239 -2.60 24.88 -4.37
C THR A 239 -1.16 25.04 -3.86
N THR A 240 -0.86 24.52 -2.68
CA THR A 240 0.53 24.38 -2.22
C THR A 240 1.24 23.23 -2.96
N PRO A 241 2.59 23.20 -3.02
CA PRO A 241 3.36 22.10 -3.64
C PRO A 241 2.96 20.68 -3.17
N ALA A 242 2.59 20.52 -1.90
CA ALA A 242 2.08 19.26 -1.36
C ALA A 242 0.67 18.90 -1.89
N GLU A 243 -0.19 19.91 -2.04
CA GLU A 243 -1.54 19.72 -2.54
C GLU A 243 -1.54 19.45 -4.05
N ALA A 244 -0.72 20.15 -4.83
CA ALA A 244 -0.50 19.87 -6.25
C ALA A 244 -0.06 18.41 -6.49
N ALA A 245 0.92 17.92 -5.72
CA ALA A 245 1.36 16.53 -5.79
C ALA A 245 0.25 15.51 -5.46
N LEU A 246 -0.61 15.84 -4.49
CA LEU A 246 -1.81 15.04 -4.17
C LEU A 246 -2.88 15.13 -5.27
N ARG A 247 -3.07 16.30 -5.91
CA ARG A 247 -4.02 16.47 -7.04
C ARG A 247 -3.66 15.54 -8.20
N VAL A 248 -2.40 15.50 -8.62
CA VAL A 248 -1.95 14.61 -9.72
C VAL A 248 -2.15 13.15 -9.33
N THR A 249 -1.74 12.76 -8.12
CA THR A 249 -1.89 11.37 -7.64
C THR A 249 -3.35 10.92 -7.55
N ALA A 250 -4.23 11.79 -7.06
CA ALA A 250 -5.66 11.50 -6.92
C ALA A 250 -6.46 11.59 -8.22
N SER A 251 -5.90 12.19 -9.28
CA SER A 251 -6.54 12.33 -10.58
C SER A 251 -6.20 11.21 -11.56
N ALA A 252 -5.21 10.36 -11.24
CA ALA A 252 -4.82 9.25 -12.08
C ALA A 252 -5.98 8.23 -12.22
N PRO A 253 -6.39 7.85 -13.45
CA PRO A 253 -7.45 6.87 -13.66
C PRO A 253 -7.15 5.54 -12.96
N GLY A 254 -8.17 4.92 -12.35
CA GLY A 254 -8.04 3.65 -11.65
C GLY A 254 -7.45 3.72 -10.24
N VAL A 255 -7.20 4.91 -9.66
CA VAL A 255 -6.83 5.04 -8.24
C VAL A 255 -8.08 4.95 -7.34
N LYS A 256 -8.08 4.03 -6.37
CA LYS A 256 -9.17 3.84 -5.41
C LYS A 256 -8.83 4.37 -4.00
N HIS A 257 -7.64 4.10 -3.50
CA HIS A 257 -7.20 4.50 -2.15
C HIS A 257 -5.86 5.23 -2.20
N VAL A 258 -5.78 6.43 -1.61
CA VAL A 258 -4.52 7.18 -1.45
C VAL A 258 -4.01 7.03 -0.02
N ILE A 259 -2.83 6.41 0.15
CA ILE A 259 -2.21 6.19 1.46
C ILE A 259 -1.34 7.41 1.84
N LEU A 260 -1.79 8.16 2.84
CA LEU A 260 -1.06 9.30 3.42
C LEU A 260 -0.60 8.98 4.86
N GLY A 261 0.63 9.33 5.22
CA GLY A 261 1.13 9.21 6.59
C GLY A 261 1.35 10.58 7.22
N SER A 262 0.57 10.94 8.24
CA SER A 262 0.81 12.17 9.01
C SER A 262 0.13 12.23 10.37
N GLU A 263 0.74 13.00 11.29
CA GLU A 263 0.26 13.30 12.65
C GLU A 263 -0.32 14.72 12.78
N ARG A 264 -0.37 15.50 11.70
CA ARG A 264 -0.82 16.89 11.73
C ARG A 264 -2.23 16.99 11.15
N ALA A 265 -3.19 17.46 11.94
CA ALA A 265 -4.58 17.69 11.50
C ALA A 265 -4.64 18.49 10.18
N GLN A 266 -3.87 19.57 10.09
CA GLN A 266 -3.81 20.44 8.90
C GLN A 266 -3.40 19.70 7.60
N HIS A 267 -2.61 18.61 7.68
CA HIS A 267 -2.26 17.80 6.50
C HIS A 267 -3.45 16.94 6.06
N TRP A 268 -4.22 16.39 7.01
CA TRP A 268 -5.42 15.61 6.74
C TRP A 268 -6.55 16.48 6.20
N GLU A 269 -6.71 17.69 6.73
CA GLU A 269 -7.67 18.69 6.25
C GLU A 269 -7.36 19.12 4.80
N ALA A 270 -6.10 19.41 4.50
CA ALA A 270 -5.63 19.73 3.14
C ALA A 270 -5.85 18.55 2.17
N ALA A 271 -5.43 17.34 2.55
CA ALA A 271 -5.61 16.15 1.72
C ALA A 271 -7.09 15.85 1.46
N ARG A 272 -7.96 15.94 2.48
CA ARG A 272 -9.41 15.75 2.35
C ARG A 272 -10.04 16.79 1.41
N ARG A 273 -9.61 18.05 1.50
CA ARG A 273 -10.03 19.11 0.57
C ARG A 273 -9.62 18.78 -0.86
N VAL A 274 -8.37 18.39 -1.06
CA VAL A 274 -7.77 18.12 -2.38
C VAL A 274 -8.40 16.91 -3.09
N LEU A 275 -8.68 15.82 -2.37
CA LEU A 275 -9.30 14.62 -2.92
C LEU A 275 -10.82 14.77 -3.17
N ALA A 276 -11.48 15.72 -2.49
CA ALA A 276 -12.89 16.05 -2.71
C ALA A 276 -13.13 16.88 -3.99
N LEU A 277 -12.08 17.43 -4.61
CA LEU A 277 -12.17 18.14 -5.89
C LEU A 277 -12.30 17.13 -7.06
N PRO A 278 -12.95 17.49 -8.17
CA PRO A 278 -12.94 16.69 -9.39
C PRO A 278 -11.51 16.41 -9.87
N PRO A 279 -11.24 15.26 -10.53
CA PRO A 279 -9.95 14.99 -11.15
C PRO A 279 -9.47 16.15 -12.04
N LEU A 280 -8.15 16.37 -12.09
CA LEU A 280 -7.52 17.23 -13.07
C LEU A 280 -7.85 16.73 -14.49
N PRO A 281 -8.02 17.62 -15.48
CA PRO A 281 -8.20 17.21 -16.86
C PRO A 281 -6.97 16.44 -17.37
N ASP A 282 -7.20 15.39 -18.17
CA ASP A 282 -6.14 14.56 -18.77
C ASP A 282 -5.06 15.39 -19.49
N LYS A 283 -5.44 16.53 -20.08
CA LYS A 283 -4.48 17.47 -20.70
C LYS A 283 -3.43 17.98 -19.69
N ILE A 284 -3.85 18.35 -18.48
CA ILE A 284 -2.93 18.82 -17.42
C ILE A 284 -2.04 17.67 -16.95
N LEU A 285 -2.58 16.46 -16.85
CA LEU A 285 -1.78 15.29 -16.47
C LEU A 285 -0.71 14.97 -17.52
N HIS A 286 -1.04 15.02 -18.82
CA HIS A 286 -0.04 14.92 -19.90
C HIS A 286 0.99 16.05 -19.84
N GLU A 287 0.57 17.31 -19.66
CA GLU A 287 1.49 18.46 -19.58
C GLU A 287 2.47 18.34 -18.39
N VAL A 288 2.02 17.78 -17.27
CA VAL A 288 2.87 17.46 -16.10
C VAL A 288 3.84 16.31 -16.40
N ILE A 289 3.41 15.27 -17.13
CA ILE A 289 4.26 14.15 -17.56
C ILE A 289 5.35 14.64 -18.52
N ASP A 290 4.99 15.47 -19.51
CA ASP A 290 5.91 16.07 -20.48
C ASP A 290 6.97 16.96 -19.79
N VAL A 291 6.55 17.80 -18.84
CA VAL A 291 7.45 18.68 -18.07
C VAL A 291 8.43 17.90 -17.18
N LEU A 292 8.01 16.74 -16.65
CA LEU A 292 8.83 15.92 -15.76
C LEU A 292 9.58 14.78 -16.48
N GLY A 293 9.32 14.56 -17.77
CA GLY A 293 10.01 13.58 -18.62
C GLY A 293 9.79 12.13 -18.20
N ALA A 294 8.55 11.78 -17.83
CA ALA A 294 8.18 10.51 -17.18
C ALA A 294 7.53 9.45 -18.09
#